data_AF-A0A3D5KZZ2-F1
#
_entry.id   AF-A0A3D5KZZ2-F1
#
_cell.length_a   1.000
_cell.length_b   1.000
_cell.length_c   1.000
_cell.angle_alpha   90.00
_cell.angle_beta   90.00
_cell.angle_gamma   90.00
#
_symmetry.space_group_name_H-M   'P 1'
#
loop_
_entity.id
_entity.type
_entity.pdbx_description
1 polymer ?
#
loop_
_entity_poly.entity_id
_entity_poly.type
_entity_poly.pdbx_seq_one_letter_code
_entity_poly.pdbx_strand_id
1 'polypeptide(L)'
;FILVSFLRTPIQEILNDWSRDDRVLLQIVNSGIHARVFSDEEAGHEETMRMITWIIDEYDNLDGLLAAIDSRHTQYTVATMEKIRYELNVDNSARGKLAHILKNAGDPDVLHAMQEGLRCYRHQYVANGSLYTNVKRTKRSEGKPLAASRANQNPEAMKKFLERVRNQYPNRRIDQYILSLFQGKDTFTTIDAPMKTQEEFILFLLGTIRANEKSAPYTATIDDTYVMHEGCSLPSCVFEIRKGSAAK
;
A
#
# COMPACT_ATOMS: atom_id res chain seq x y z
N PHE A 1 2.00 -46.82 -7.50
CA PHE A 1 2.27 -47.09 -6.08
C PHE A 1 1.32 -48.14 -5.50
N ILE A 2 -0.01 -47.93 -5.47
CA ILE A 2 -0.98 -48.90 -4.91
C ILE A 2 -0.90 -50.30 -5.57
N LEU A 3 -0.69 -50.36 -6.89
CA LEU A 3 -0.62 -51.62 -7.65
C LEU A 3 0.59 -52.51 -7.30
N VAL A 4 1.73 -51.91 -6.96
CA VAL A 4 2.95 -52.68 -6.61
C VAL A 4 2.84 -53.24 -5.19
N SER A 5 2.32 -52.45 -4.25
CA SER A 5 2.03 -52.90 -2.89
C SER A 5 0.93 -53.97 -2.85
N PHE A 6 -0.11 -53.85 -3.70
CA PHE A 6 -1.19 -54.85 -3.79
C PHE A 6 -0.73 -56.19 -4.34
N LEU A 7 0.22 -56.22 -5.28
CA LEU A 7 0.76 -57.46 -5.86
C LEU A 7 1.84 -58.11 -4.99
N ARG A 8 2.44 -57.38 -4.04
CA ARG A 8 3.48 -57.90 -3.15
C ARG A 8 2.96 -58.96 -2.20
N THR A 9 1.87 -58.67 -1.47
CA THR A 9 1.32 -59.59 -0.45
C THR A 9 0.96 -60.95 -1.05
N PRO A 10 0.25 -61.05 -2.19
CA PRO A 10 -0.05 -62.34 -2.81
C PRO A 10 1.21 -63.10 -3.27
N ILE A 11 2.21 -62.40 -3.81
CA ILE A 11 3.45 -63.04 -4.27
C ILE A 11 4.25 -63.60 -3.09
N GLN A 12 4.35 -62.83 -2.00
CA GLN A 12 5.02 -63.28 -0.78
C GLN A 12 4.28 -64.43 -0.09
N GLU A 13 2.95 -64.43 -0.09
CA GLU A 13 2.14 -65.53 0.42
C GLU A 13 2.38 -66.80 -0.40
N ILE A 14 2.30 -66.72 -1.73
CA ILE A 14 2.55 -67.87 -2.62
C ILE A 14 3.97 -68.43 -2.44
N LEU A 15 4.98 -67.56 -2.35
CA LEU A 15 6.37 -67.97 -2.18
C LEU A 15 6.62 -68.60 -0.80
N ASN A 16 6.01 -68.07 0.26
CA ASN A 16 6.07 -68.67 1.59
C ASN A 16 5.34 -70.01 1.64
N ASP A 17 4.23 -70.15 0.93
CA ASP A 17 3.48 -71.41 0.84
C ASP A 17 4.30 -72.47 0.08
N TRP A 18 4.97 -72.08 -1.02
CA TRP A 18 5.86 -72.98 -1.75
C TRP A 18 7.10 -73.37 -0.95
N SER A 19 7.66 -72.44 -0.18
CA SER A 19 8.77 -72.72 0.74
C SER A 19 8.41 -73.66 1.89
N ARG A 20 7.12 -73.81 2.22
CA ARG A 20 6.62 -74.66 3.31
C ARG A 20 6.11 -76.03 2.84
N ASP A 21 5.81 -76.18 1.55
CA ASP A 21 5.40 -77.47 0.97
C ASP A 21 6.60 -78.14 0.27
N ASP A 22 7.24 -79.06 1.00
CA ASP A 22 8.36 -79.86 0.49
C ASP A 22 8.03 -80.58 -0.82
N ARG A 23 6.77 -80.92 -1.09
CA ARG A 23 6.37 -81.59 -2.34
C ARG A 23 6.50 -80.66 -3.53
N VAL A 24 6.20 -79.37 -3.36
CA VAL A 24 6.33 -78.35 -4.41
C VAL A 24 7.80 -78.04 -4.65
N LEU A 25 8.60 -77.92 -3.59
CA LEU A 25 10.04 -77.75 -3.71
C LEU A 25 10.69 -78.91 -4.46
N LEU A 26 10.36 -80.16 -4.10
CA LEU A 26 10.85 -81.35 -4.78
C LEU A 26 10.42 -81.40 -6.25
N GLN A 27 9.23 -80.93 -6.61
CA GLN A 27 8.80 -80.81 -8.01
C GLN A 27 9.60 -79.76 -8.78
N ILE A 28 9.90 -78.61 -8.17
CA ILE A 28 10.72 -77.55 -8.77
C ILE A 28 12.15 -78.05 -8.98
N VAL A 29 12.75 -78.70 -7.98
CA VAL A 29 14.10 -79.26 -8.05
C VAL A 29 14.20 -80.34 -9.11
N ASN A 30 13.28 -81.32 -9.13
CA ASN A 30 13.26 -82.37 -10.14
C ASN A 30 13.12 -81.80 -11.56
N SER A 31 12.25 -80.78 -11.74
CA SER A 31 12.11 -80.09 -13.02
C SER A 31 13.39 -79.35 -13.41
N GLY A 32 14.08 -78.73 -12.46
CA GLY A 32 15.36 -78.06 -12.67
C GLY A 32 16.51 -79.03 -12.99
N ILE A 33 16.54 -80.23 -12.39
CA ILE A 33 17.49 -81.29 -12.74
C ILE A 33 17.25 -81.80 -14.16
N HIS A 34 15.98 -82.02 -14.54
CA HIS A 34 15.63 -82.40 -15.91
C HIS A 34 16.01 -81.33 -16.94
N ALA A 35 15.89 -80.05 -16.58
CA ALA A 35 16.32 -78.91 -17.38
C ALA A 35 17.86 -78.68 -17.34
N ARG A 36 18.62 -79.49 -16.60
CA ARG A 36 20.07 -79.36 -16.34
C ARG A 36 20.47 -78.03 -15.68
N VAL A 37 19.56 -77.42 -14.95
CA VAL A 37 19.80 -76.19 -14.15
C VAL A 37 20.47 -76.55 -12.83
N PHE A 38 20.14 -77.70 -12.24
CA PHE A 38 20.72 -78.19 -10.99
C PHE A 38 21.52 -79.47 -11.20
N SER A 39 22.59 -79.63 -10.41
CA SER A 39 23.51 -80.78 -10.52
C SER A 39 23.08 -81.98 -9.67
N ASP A 40 22.43 -81.71 -8.54
CA ASP A 40 21.99 -82.70 -7.56
C ASP A 40 20.74 -82.19 -6.83
N GLU A 41 20.00 -83.08 -6.18
CA GLU A 41 18.76 -82.76 -5.45
C GLU A 41 19.04 -81.84 -4.24
N GLU A 42 20.10 -82.12 -3.48
CA GLU A 42 20.50 -81.30 -2.33
C GLU A 42 20.94 -79.89 -2.76
N ALA A 43 21.76 -79.80 -3.81
CA ALA A 43 22.20 -78.53 -4.38
C ALA A 43 21.03 -77.74 -5.01
N GLY A 44 20.09 -78.43 -5.65
CA GLY A 44 18.90 -77.81 -6.23
C GLY A 44 17.95 -77.27 -5.17
N HIS A 45 17.82 -77.97 -4.02
CA HIS A 45 17.00 -77.54 -2.90
C HIS A 45 17.56 -76.27 -2.25
N GLU A 46 18.87 -76.23 -1.96
CA GLU A 46 19.54 -75.06 -1.40
C GLU A 46 19.40 -73.84 -2.32
N GLU A 47 19.65 -74.03 -3.62
CA GLU A 47 19.59 -72.95 -4.60
C GLU A 47 18.15 -72.43 -4.81
N THR A 48 17.16 -73.33 -4.85
CA THR A 48 15.75 -72.95 -4.97
C THR A 48 15.31 -72.14 -3.74
N MET A 49 15.70 -72.58 -2.55
CA MET A 49 15.40 -71.86 -1.30
C MET A 49 16.08 -70.49 -1.26
N ARG A 50 17.33 -70.40 -1.72
CA ARG A 50 18.07 -69.14 -1.87
C ARG A 50 17.37 -68.18 -2.82
N MET A 51 16.89 -68.68 -3.96
CA MET A 51 16.16 -67.89 -4.94
C MET A 51 14.82 -67.39 -4.40
N ILE A 52 14.05 -68.23 -3.71
CA ILE A 52 12.78 -67.83 -3.08
C ILE A 52 13.02 -66.73 -2.04
N THR A 53 14.02 -66.92 -1.17
CA THR A 53 14.38 -65.94 -0.14
C THR A 53 14.82 -64.62 -0.76
N TRP A 54 15.67 -64.67 -1.80
CA TRP A 54 16.12 -63.48 -2.52
C TRP A 54 14.96 -62.70 -3.15
N ILE A 55 13.98 -63.40 -3.75
CA ILE A 55 12.80 -62.74 -4.31
C ILE A 55 11.99 -62.05 -3.21
N ILE A 56 11.77 -62.71 -2.07
CA ILE A 56 11.04 -62.12 -0.93
C ILE A 56 11.72 -60.84 -0.44
N ASP A 57 13.05 -60.91 -0.23
CA ASP A 57 13.86 -59.77 0.24
C ASP A 57 13.87 -58.60 -0.76
N GLU A 58 13.95 -58.89 -2.05
CA GLU A 58 13.92 -57.86 -3.09
C GLU A 58 12.56 -57.13 -3.12
N TYR A 59 11.45 -57.87 -2.96
CA TYR A 59 10.12 -57.27 -2.85
C TYR A 59 9.95 -56.43 -1.58
N ASP A 60 10.63 -56.76 -0.49
CA ASP A 60 10.66 -55.94 0.73
C ASP A 60 11.46 -54.63 0.53
N ASN A 61 12.58 -54.70 -0.18
CA ASN A 61 13.40 -53.52 -0.48
C ASN A 61 12.71 -52.51 -1.42
N LEU A 62 11.80 -52.98 -2.28
CA LEU A 62 11.03 -52.10 -3.18
C LEU A 62 10.26 -51.02 -2.43
N ASP A 63 9.76 -51.27 -1.22
CA ASP A 63 9.08 -50.26 -0.41
C ASP A 63 10.00 -49.08 -0.05
N GLY A 64 11.24 -49.39 0.34
CA GLY A 64 12.23 -48.37 0.68
C GLY A 64 12.59 -47.51 -0.53
N LEU A 65 12.74 -48.14 -1.69
CA LEU A 65 12.98 -47.44 -2.97
C LEU A 65 11.79 -46.55 -3.36
N LEU A 66 10.57 -47.07 -3.23
CA LEU A 66 9.34 -46.32 -3.52
C LEU A 66 9.19 -45.11 -2.60
N ALA A 67 9.40 -45.28 -1.29
CA ALA A 67 9.36 -44.19 -0.33
C ALA A 67 10.45 -43.13 -0.61
N ALA A 68 11.65 -43.56 -1.04
CA ALA A 68 12.71 -42.64 -1.44
C ALA A 68 12.34 -41.84 -2.71
N ILE A 69 11.68 -42.47 -3.68
CA ILE A 69 11.17 -41.80 -4.89
C ILE A 69 10.11 -40.76 -4.51
N ASP A 70 9.13 -41.12 -3.69
CA ASP A 70 8.07 -40.20 -3.25
C ASP A 70 8.62 -39.01 -2.45
N SER A 71 9.59 -39.27 -1.57
CA SER A 71 10.29 -38.22 -0.82
C SER A 71 11.02 -37.26 -1.75
N ARG A 72 11.80 -37.78 -2.72
CA ARG A 72 12.48 -36.95 -3.73
C ARG A 72 11.51 -36.17 -4.61
N HIS A 73 10.42 -36.79 -5.02
CA HIS A 73 9.41 -36.13 -5.86
C HIS A 73 8.75 -34.97 -5.10
N THR A 74 8.38 -35.18 -3.84
CA THR A 74 7.87 -34.13 -2.95
C THR A 74 8.88 -33.01 -2.78
N GLN A 75 10.14 -33.32 -2.45
CA GLN A 75 11.21 -32.34 -2.28
C GLN A 75 11.43 -31.52 -3.56
N TYR A 76 11.49 -32.18 -4.72
CA TYR A 76 11.63 -31.52 -6.02
C TYR A 76 10.44 -30.59 -6.31
N THR A 77 9.22 -31.04 -6.01
CA THR A 77 8.00 -30.25 -6.21
C THR A 77 8.00 -29.00 -5.34
N VAL A 78 8.35 -29.13 -4.06
CA VAL A 78 8.46 -28.01 -3.12
C VAL A 78 9.54 -27.02 -3.59
N ALA A 79 10.75 -27.50 -3.89
CA ALA A 79 11.85 -26.66 -4.36
C ALA A 79 11.52 -25.93 -5.67
N THR A 80 10.85 -26.62 -6.60
CA THR A 80 10.41 -26.02 -7.87
C THR A 80 9.34 -24.96 -7.64
N MET A 81 8.37 -25.22 -6.75
CA MET A 81 7.35 -24.24 -6.40
C MET A 81 7.94 -23.02 -5.71
N GLU A 82 8.91 -23.20 -4.81
CA GLU A 82 9.64 -22.09 -4.18
C GLU A 82 10.40 -21.27 -5.21
N LYS A 83 11.09 -21.92 -6.15
CA LYS A 83 11.77 -21.23 -7.26
C LYS A 83 10.78 -20.44 -8.13
N ILE A 84 9.64 -21.02 -8.49
CA ILE A 84 8.59 -20.32 -9.24
C ILE A 84 8.08 -19.10 -8.45
N ARG A 85 7.80 -19.26 -7.15
CA ARG A 85 7.36 -18.15 -6.30
C ARG A 85 8.41 -17.06 -6.19
N TYR A 86 9.68 -17.43 -6.09
CA TYR A 86 10.78 -16.48 -6.09
C TYR A 86 10.85 -15.71 -7.41
N GLU A 87 10.82 -16.38 -8.56
CA GLU A 87 10.84 -15.72 -9.87
C GLU A 87 9.58 -14.87 -10.15
N LEU A 88 8.43 -15.22 -9.57
CA LEU A 88 7.20 -14.42 -9.69
C LEU A 88 7.18 -13.21 -8.75
N ASN A 89 7.73 -13.33 -7.54
CA ASN A 89 7.73 -12.25 -6.54
C ASN A 89 8.92 -11.29 -6.67
N VAL A 90 10.04 -11.77 -7.19
CA VAL A 90 11.14 -10.90 -7.60
C VAL A 90 10.76 -10.37 -8.97
N ASP A 91 10.33 -9.11 -9.04
CA ASP A 91 10.29 -8.36 -10.30
C ASP A 91 11.74 -8.19 -10.79
N ASN A 92 12.27 -9.27 -11.36
CA ASN A 92 13.65 -9.42 -11.84
C ASN A 92 13.87 -8.60 -13.12
N SER A 93 12.82 -7.94 -13.60
CA SER A 93 12.93 -6.94 -14.66
C SER A 93 13.96 -5.90 -14.24
N ALA A 94 14.77 -5.44 -15.19
CA ALA A 94 15.74 -4.38 -14.94
C ALA A 94 15.08 -3.18 -14.26
N ARG A 95 13.80 -2.92 -14.56
CA ARG A 95 12.97 -1.90 -13.93
C ARG A 95 12.70 -2.17 -12.45
N GLY A 96 12.31 -3.38 -12.06
CA GLY A 96 12.03 -3.76 -10.67
C GLY A 96 13.28 -3.71 -9.79
N LYS A 97 14.41 -4.22 -10.29
CA LYS A 97 15.72 -4.10 -9.62
C LYS A 97 16.15 -2.65 -9.43
N LEU A 98 16.03 -1.82 -10.48
CA LEU A 98 16.32 -0.40 -10.40
C LEU A 98 15.40 0.30 -9.39
N ALA A 99 14.11 -0.02 -9.36
CA ALA A 99 13.17 0.53 -8.40
C ALA A 99 13.53 0.13 -6.95
N HIS A 100 13.92 -1.12 -6.73
CA HIS A 100 14.34 -1.60 -5.40
C HIS A 100 15.63 -0.94 -4.93
N ILE A 101 16.63 -0.81 -5.81
CA ILE A 101 17.89 -0.11 -5.54
C ILE A 101 17.62 1.36 -5.22
N LEU A 102 16.78 2.05 -6.00
CA LEU A 102 16.42 3.44 -5.76
C LEU A 102 15.64 3.64 -4.46
N LYS A 103 14.77 2.70 -4.08
CA LYS A 103 14.02 2.76 -2.83
C LYS A 103 14.92 2.66 -1.60
N ASN A 104 16.02 1.91 -1.71
CA ASN A 104 16.99 1.71 -0.64
C ASN A 104 18.22 2.62 -0.76
N ALA A 105 18.19 3.63 -1.64
CA ALA A 105 19.31 4.57 -1.84
C ALA A 105 19.61 5.50 -0.65
N GLY A 106 18.80 5.43 0.42
CA GLY A 106 19.07 6.11 1.69
C GLY A 106 20.04 5.34 2.58
N ASP A 107 20.35 4.08 2.28
CA ASP A 107 21.34 3.27 2.97
C ASP A 107 22.75 3.59 2.43
N PRO A 108 23.72 3.98 3.29
CA PRO A 108 25.09 4.32 2.88
C PRO A 108 25.80 3.21 2.09
N ASP A 109 25.57 1.95 2.46
CA ASP A 109 26.25 0.81 1.83
C ASP A 109 25.71 0.56 0.41
N VAL A 110 24.39 0.70 0.24
CA VAL A 110 23.72 0.61 -1.07
C VAL A 110 24.16 1.78 -1.96
N LEU A 111 24.27 2.98 -1.41
CA LEU A 111 24.71 4.17 -2.15
C LEU A 111 26.17 4.02 -2.64
N HIS A 112 27.06 3.49 -1.80
CA HIS A 112 28.45 3.24 -2.17
C HIS A 112 28.54 2.21 -3.32
N ALA A 113 27.84 1.08 -3.18
CA ALA A 113 27.80 0.06 -4.22
C ALA A 113 27.18 0.58 -5.53
N MET A 114 26.17 1.45 -5.45
CA MET A 114 25.60 2.14 -6.60
C MET A 114 26.62 3.03 -7.31
N GLN A 115 27.40 3.82 -6.57
CA GLN A 115 28.41 4.72 -7.14
C GLN A 115 29.53 3.97 -7.86
N GLU A 116 29.94 2.81 -7.35
CA GLU A 116 30.96 1.98 -7.98
C GLU A 116 30.44 1.22 -9.20
N GLY A 117 29.18 0.75 -9.15
CA GLY A 117 28.60 -0.12 -10.17
C GLY A 117 27.82 0.58 -11.29
N LEU A 118 27.20 1.73 -11.04
CA LEU A 118 26.36 2.43 -12.03
C LEU A 118 27.19 3.38 -12.89
N ARG A 119 27.55 2.91 -14.08
CA ARG A 119 28.04 3.78 -15.15
C ARG A 119 26.85 4.39 -15.88
N CYS A 120 26.44 5.58 -15.45
CA CYS A 120 25.41 6.35 -16.11
C CYS A 120 25.96 7.00 -17.39
N TYR A 121 25.46 6.57 -18.55
CA TYR A 121 25.73 7.22 -19.82
C TYR A 121 24.56 8.10 -20.22
N ARG A 122 24.83 9.34 -20.63
CA ARG A 122 23.80 10.23 -21.16
C ARG A 122 23.37 9.73 -22.54
N HIS A 123 22.31 8.93 -22.60
CA HIS A 123 21.72 8.54 -23.87
C HIS A 123 20.74 9.62 -24.35
N GLN A 124 20.96 10.15 -25.55
CA GLN A 124 20.05 11.09 -26.20
C GLN A 124 19.50 10.41 -27.46
N TYR A 125 18.19 10.33 -27.56
CA TYR A 125 17.50 9.79 -28.74
C TYR A 125 16.68 10.91 -29.40
N VAL A 126 16.77 11.01 -30.72
CA VAL A 126 16.02 11.98 -31.52
C VAL A 126 14.81 11.27 -32.09
N ALA A 127 13.62 11.67 -31.65
CA ALA A 127 12.34 11.20 -32.17
C ALA A 127 11.64 12.33 -32.95
N ASN A 128 10.55 12.03 -33.67
CA ASN A 128 9.76 13.05 -34.38
C ASN A 128 9.28 14.20 -33.45
N GLY A 129 9.05 13.92 -32.17
CA GLY A 129 8.72 14.94 -31.15
C GLY A 129 9.92 15.79 -30.69
N SER A 130 11.16 15.38 -30.95
CA SER A 130 12.38 16.12 -30.62
C SER A 130 12.64 17.30 -31.57
N LEU A 131 11.93 17.36 -32.71
CA LEU A 131 11.95 18.49 -33.64
C LEU A 131 11.26 19.73 -33.08
N TYR A 132 10.46 19.55 -32.03
CA TYR A 132 9.78 20.64 -31.33
C TYR A 132 10.52 20.91 -30.02
N THR A 133 10.87 22.16 -29.77
CA THR A 133 11.35 22.57 -28.45
C THR A 133 10.15 22.67 -27.52
N ASN A 134 10.18 21.95 -26.40
CA ASN A 134 9.23 22.19 -25.33
C ASN A 134 9.34 23.67 -24.94
N VAL A 135 8.23 24.40 -24.96
CA VAL A 135 8.16 25.76 -24.39
C VAL A 135 8.62 25.61 -22.94
N LYS A 136 9.86 26.01 -22.65
CA LYS A 136 10.37 26.03 -21.29
C LYS A 136 9.36 26.85 -20.51
N ARG A 137 8.62 26.22 -19.59
CA ARG A 137 7.93 26.98 -18.54
C ARG A 137 9.05 27.80 -17.94
N THR A 138 9.05 29.09 -18.23
CA THR A 138 9.96 30.04 -17.63
C THR A 138 9.84 29.76 -16.14
N LYS A 139 10.92 29.24 -15.53
CA LYS A 139 11.06 29.32 -14.09
C LYS A 139 10.73 30.77 -13.80
N ARG A 140 9.71 31.03 -12.99
CA ARG A 140 9.53 32.36 -12.42
C ARG A 140 10.85 32.61 -11.69
N SER A 141 11.81 33.25 -12.36
CA SER A 141 12.78 34.05 -11.66
C SER A 141 11.96 34.95 -10.77
N GLU A 142 12.37 35.14 -9.53
CA GLU A 142 11.87 36.26 -8.73
C GLU A 142 12.14 37.52 -9.56
N GLY A 143 11.17 37.89 -10.38
CA GLY A 143 11.17 39.16 -11.07
C GLY A 143 11.13 40.23 -10.01
N LYS A 144 11.58 41.45 -10.35
CA LYS A 144 11.39 42.63 -9.51
C LYS A 144 10.00 42.54 -8.85
N PRO A 145 9.89 42.64 -7.51
CA PRO A 145 8.60 42.54 -6.84
C PRO A 145 7.66 43.49 -7.56
N LEU A 146 6.69 42.93 -8.27
CA LEU A 146 5.64 43.70 -8.90
C LEU A 146 4.97 44.42 -7.74
N ALA A 147 4.97 45.76 -7.77
CA ALA A 147 4.17 46.55 -6.85
C ALA A 147 2.80 45.88 -6.80
N ALA A 148 2.35 45.49 -5.60
CA ALA A 148 1.14 44.70 -5.43
C ALA A 148 0.04 45.34 -6.26
N SER A 149 -0.25 44.75 -7.42
CA SER A 149 -1.33 45.23 -8.25
C SER A 149 -2.55 45.00 -7.39
N ARG A 150 -3.26 46.09 -7.02
CA ARG A 150 -4.56 45.99 -6.37
C ARG A 150 -5.30 44.91 -7.14
N ALA A 151 -5.56 43.78 -6.49
CA ALA A 151 -6.29 42.70 -7.12
C ALA A 151 -7.49 43.35 -7.80
N ASN A 152 -7.65 43.12 -9.11
CA ASN A 152 -8.90 43.48 -9.77
C ASN A 152 -9.97 42.63 -9.06
N GLN A 153 -10.49 43.17 -7.97
CA GLN A 153 -11.51 42.55 -7.14
C GLN A 153 -12.69 42.46 -8.07
N ASN A 154 -12.92 41.27 -8.65
CA ASN A 154 -14.11 41.05 -9.44
C ASN A 154 -15.30 41.29 -8.48
N PRO A 155 -16.03 42.41 -8.64
CA PRO A 155 -17.02 42.81 -7.64
C PRO A 155 -18.14 41.78 -7.53
N GLU A 156 -18.41 41.02 -8.58
CA GLU A 156 -19.39 39.92 -8.56
C GLU A 156 -18.91 38.71 -7.75
N ALA A 157 -17.63 38.34 -7.88
CA ALA A 157 -17.07 37.23 -7.12
C ALA A 157 -17.04 37.56 -5.62
N MET A 158 -16.73 38.81 -5.28
CA MET A 158 -16.77 39.30 -3.90
C MET A 158 -18.21 39.30 -3.35
N LYS A 159 -19.18 39.79 -4.12
CA LYS A 159 -20.61 39.75 -3.73
C LYS A 159 -21.09 38.32 -3.46
N LYS A 160 -20.80 37.37 -4.34
CA LYS A 160 -21.18 35.94 -4.16
C LYS A 160 -20.52 35.29 -2.95
N PHE A 161 -19.29 35.71 -2.61
CA PHE A 161 -18.63 35.26 -1.39
C PHE A 161 -19.32 35.83 -0.14
N LEU A 162 -19.57 37.14 -0.12
CA LEU A 162 -20.25 37.81 0.99
C LEU A 162 -21.67 37.27 1.21
N GLU A 163 -22.42 36.96 0.15
CA GLU A 163 -23.75 36.35 0.25
C GLU A 163 -23.71 34.97 0.90
N ARG A 164 -22.73 34.12 0.55
CA ARG A 164 -22.57 32.80 1.18
C ARG A 164 -22.24 32.93 2.67
N VAL A 165 -21.34 33.84 3.02
CA VAL A 165 -20.97 34.08 4.42
C VAL A 165 -22.16 34.64 5.21
N ARG A 166 -22.93 35.58 4.64
CA ARG A 166 -24.15 36.11 5.27
C ARG A 166 -25.22 35.02 5.50
N ASN A 167 -25.36 34.06 4.59
CA ASN A 167 -26.32 32.96 4.75
C ASN A 167 -25.91 31.97 5.87
N GLN A 168 -24.62 31.90 6.21
CA GLN A 168 -24.12 30.99 7.24
C GLN A 168 -24.39 31.51 8.68
N TYR A 169 -24.51 32.83 8.86
CA TYR A 169 -24.70 33.44 10.17
C TYR A 169 -26.04 34.18 10.24
N PRO A 170 -27.01 33.72 11.06
CA PRO A 170 -28.28 34.42 11.18
C PRO A 170 -28.09 35.80 11.80
N ASN A 171 -28.76 36.80 11.23
CA ASN A 171 -28.76 38.20 11.68
C ASN A 171 -28.84 38.35 13.20
N ARG A 172 -29.74 37.61 13.86
CA ARG A 172 -29.92 37.66 15.32
C ARG A 172 -28.63 37.40 16.11
N ARG A 173 -27.76 36.51 15.61
CA ARG A 173 -26.47 36.15 16.22
C ARG A 173 -25.44 37.27 16.06
N ILE A 174 -25.46 37.96 14.92
CA ILE A 174 -24.59 39.11 14.65
C ILE A 174 -24.97 40.27 15.60
N ASP A 175 -26.26 40.56 15.76
CA ASP A 175 -26.70 41.64 16.66
C ASP A 175 -26.36 41.34 18.12
N GLN A 176 -26.59 40.09 18.56
CA GLN A 176 -26.27 39.69 19.93
C GLN A 176 -24.77 39.84 20.22
N TYR A 177 -23.91 39.49 19.26
CA TYR A 177 -22.47 39.67 19.39
C TYR A 177 -22.09 41.15 19.49
N ILE A 178 -22.53 41.98 18.56
CA ILE A 178 -22.20 43.41 18.57
C ILE A 178 -22.77 44.11 19.82
N LEU A 179 -24.00 43.79 20.24
CA LEU A 179 -24.60 44.31 21.48
C LEU A 179 -23.83 43.87 22.73
N SER A 180 -23.27 42.64 22.74
CA SER A 180 -22.46 42.18 23.87
C SER A 180 -21.15 42.96 24.04
N LEU A 181 -20.62 43.55 22.95
CA LEU A 181 -19.40 44.37 22.97
C LEU A 181 -19.61 45.77 23.57
N PHE A 182 -20.85 46.29 23.57
CA PHE A 182 -21.13 47.60 24.16
C PHE A 182 -20.98 47.62 25.69
N GLN A 183 -21.13 46.49 26.38
CA GLN A 183 -20.93 46.35 27.84
C GLN A 183 -21.54 47.49 28.69
N GLY A 184 -22.68 48.06 28.28
CA GLY A 184 -23.35 49.18 28.96
C GLY A 184 -22.86 50.59 28.61
N LYS A 185 -21.96 50.75 27.64
CA LYS A 185 -21.55 52.03 27.04
C LYS A 185 -22.36 52.30 25.77
N ASP A 186 -22.56 53.57 25.44
CA ASP A 186 -23.28 53.99 24.23
C ASP A 186 -22.43 53.85 22.95
N THR A 187 -21.11 53.72 23.10
CA THR A 187 -20.13 53.62 22.01
C THR A 187 -18.97 52.66 22.34
N PHE A 188 -18.44 51.97 21.33
CA PHE A 188 -17.19 51.20 21.45
C PHE A 188 -16.35 51.31 20.16
N THR A 189 -15.03 51.22 20.28
CA THR A 189 -14.09 51.29 19.14
C THR A 189 -13.51 49.90 18.83
N THR A 190 -13.01 49.67 17.61
CA THR A 190 -12.35 48.42 17.19
C THR A 190 -11.27 47.91 18.18
N ILE A 191 -10.61 48.80 18.93
CA ILE A 191 -9.61 48.45 19.95
C ILE A 191 -10.24 47.82 21.20
N ASP A 192 -11.47 48.21 21.52
CA ASP A 192 -12.17 47.77 22.72
C ASP A 192 -12.88 46.42 22.53
N ALA A 193 -12.81 45.84 21.32
CA ALA A 193 -13.48 44.60 20.95
C ALA A 193 -12.52 43.40 21.06
N PRO A 194 -12.52 42.64 22.18
CA PRO A 194 -11.64 41.48 22.33
C PRO A 194 -12.09 40.34 21.41
N MET A 195 -11.45 40.21 20.25
CA MET A 195 -11.66 39.12 19.30
C MET A 195 -10.60 38.03 19.54
N LYS A 196 -10.98 36.95 20.21
CA LYS A 196 -10.09 35.81 20.52
C LYS A 196 -10.23 34.68 19.50
N THR A 197 -11.37 34.60 18.82
CA THR A 197 -11.70 33.50 17.90
C THR A 197 -11.92 34.00 16.47
N GLN A 198 -11.59 33.19 15.46
CA GLN A 198 -11.86 33.51 14.04
C GLN A 198 -13.35 33.77 13.75
N GLU A 199 -14.25 33.11 14.48
CA GLU A 199 -15.70 33.32 14.36
C GLU A 199 -16.12 34.72 14.86
N GLU A 200 -15.51 35.20 15.96
CA GLU A 200 -15.75 36.54 16.52
C GLU A 200 -15.28 37.64 15.56
N PHE A 201 -14.16 37.40 14.86
CA PHE A 201 -13.67 38.26 13.79
C PHE A 201 -14.64 38.34 12.60
N ILE A 202 -15.16 37.19 12.15
CA ILE A 202 -16.16 37.16 11.05
C ILE A 202 -17.45 37.86 11.49
N LEU A 203 -17.91 37.65 12.72
CA LEU A 203 -19.09 38.31 13.27
C LEU A 203 -18.90 39.83 13.39
N PHE A 204 -17.70 40.29 13.75
CA PHE A 204 -17.36 41.71 13.77
C PHE A 204 -17.42 42.33 12.36
N LEU A 205 -16.83 41.67 11.36
CA LEU A 205 -16.85 42.13 9.97
C LEU A 205 -18.26 42.11 9.36
N LEU A 206 -19.07 41.10 9.68
CA LEU A 206 -20.47 41.08 9.27
C LEU A 206 -21.29 42.17 9.98
N GLY A 207 -20.94 42.47 11.23
CA GLY A 207 -21.48 43.58 12.00
C GLY A 207 -21.20 44.94 11.34
N THR A 208 -19.96 45.21 10.89
CA THR A 208 -19.64 46.48 10.20
C THR A 208 -20.44 46.65 8.91
N ILE A 209 -20.61 45.59 8.12
CA ILE A 209 -21.44 45.60 6.90
C ILE A 209 -22.91 45.87 7.26
N ARG A 210 -23.40 45.19 8.29
CA ARG A 210 -24.80 45.29 8.72
C ARG A 210 -25.13 46.63 9.37
N ALA A 211 -24.17 47.32 9.97
CA ALA A 211 -24.35 48.64 10.54
C ALA A 211 -24.80 49.70 9.50
N ASN A 212 -24.60 49.42 8.20
CA ASN A 212 -25.09 50.25 7.10
C ASN A 212 -26.56 49.94 6.72
N GLU A 213 -27.17 48.87 7.26
CA GLU A 213 -28.56 48.51 7.01
C GLU A 213 -29.52 49.27 7.95
N LYS A 214 -30.67 49.71 7.45
CA LYS A 214 -31.70 50.41 8.26
C LYS A 214 -32.32 49.55 9.38
N SER A 215 -32.19 48.23 9.28
CA SER A 215 -32.74 47.24 10.23
C SER A 215 -31.80 46.95 11.42
N ALA A 216 -30.56 47.47 11.40
CA ALA A 216 -29.60 47.23 12.47
C ALA A 216 -29.86 48.15 13.68
N PRO A 217 -29.71 47.62 14.92
CA PRO A 217 -29.88 48.41 16.14
C PRO A 217 -28.67 49.33 16.47
N TYR A 218 -27.61 49.28 15.66
CA TYR A 218 -26.37 50.05 15.81
C TYR A 218 -25.92 50.63 14.47
N THR A 219 -25.13 51.70 14.53
CA THR A 219 -24.48 52.35 13.39
C THR A 219 -22.97 52.30 13.57
N ALA A 220 -22.21 52.18 12.48
CA ALA A 220 -20.75 52.14 12.51
C ALA A 220 -20.20 53.20 11.56
N THR A 221 -19.34 54.07 12.08
CA THR A 221 -18.52 54.99 11.27
C THR A 221 -17.15 54.39 11.09
N ILE A 222 -16.75 54.21 9.83
CA ILE A 222 -15.46 53.64 9.45
C ILE A 222 -14.50 54.81 9.17
N ASP A 223 -13.40 54.88 9.90
CA ASP A 223 -12.31 55.81 9.61
C ASP A 223 -11.32 55.20 8.61
N ASP A 224 -10.60 56.04 7.88
CA ASP A 224 -9.56 55.63 6.91
C ASP A 224 -8.25 55.12 7.56
N THR A 225 -8.25 54.97 8.89
CA THR A 225 -7.12 54.45 9.66
C THR A 225 -7.29 52.96 9.94
N TYR A 226 -6.20 52.21 9.83
CA TYR A 226 -6.18 50.79 10.18
C TYR A 226 -5.54 50.63 11.55
N VAL A 227 -6.16 49.82 12.40
CA VAL A 227 -5.64 49.47 13.71
C VAL A 227 -5.23 48.01 13.71
N MET A 228 -4.03 47.75 14.24
CA MET A 228 -3.53 46.41 14.46
C MET A 228 -4.11 45.88 15.77
N HIS A 229 -5.00 44.91 15.68
CA HIS A 229 -5.60 44.25 16.85
C HIS A 229 -5.36 42.75 16.72
N GLU A 230 -4.68 42.15 17.70
CA GLU A 230 -4.43 40.69 17.81
C GLU A 230 -3.87 40.06 16.50
N GLY A 231 -2.89 40.73 15.89
CA GLY A 231 -2.21 40.25 14.68
C GLY A 231 -2.95 40.45 13.36
N CYS A 232 -4.15 41.03 13.37
CA CYS A 232 -4.92 41.39 12.17
C CYS A 232 -5.03 42.92 12.00
N SER A 233 -4.97 43.39 10.76
CA SER A 233 -5.24 44.79 10.41
C SER A 233 -6.73 44.97 10.17
N LEU A 234 -7.39 45.72 11.04
CA LEU A 234 -8.82 46.04 10.94
C LEU A 234 -9.01 47.53 10.71
N PRO A 235 -10.05 47.95 9.96
CA PRO A 235 -10.40 49.36 9.91
C PRO A 235 -10.80 49.86 11.31
N SER A 236 -10.38 51.08 11.64
CA SER A 236 -10.87 51.79 12.82
C SER A 236 -12.35 52.07 12.61
N CYS A 237 -13.18 51.43 13.41
CA CYS A 237 -14.63 51.56 13.38
C CYS A 237 -15.07 52.05 14.76
N VAL A 238 -15.91 53.06 14.78
CA VAL A 238 -16.64 53.49 15.98
C VAL A 238 -18.08 53.03 15.82
N PHE A 239 -18.53 52.18 16.74
CA PHE A 239 -19.90 51.71 16.80
C PHE A 239 -20.68 52.53 17.80
N GLU A 240 -21.88 52.97 17.41
CA GLU A 240 -22.81 53.71 18.25
C GLU A 240 -24.18 53.01 18.24
N ILE A 241 -24.84 52.96 19.40
CA ILE A 241 -26.20 52.44 19.49
C ILE A 241 -27.14 53.44 18.79
N ARG A 242 -27.98 52.94 17.87
CA ARG A 242 -28.95 53.80 17.18
C ARG A 242 -30.06 54.15 18.19
N LYS A 243 -29.99 55.38 18.74
CA LYS A 243 -31.02 55.94 19.63
C LYS A 243 -32.31 56.12 18.84
N GLY A 244 -33.09 55.04 18.80
CA GLY A 244 -34.30 54.86 17.98
C GLY A 244 -34.86 53.44 17.99
N SER A 245 -34.12 52.45 18.52
CA SER A 245 -34.65 51.09 18.76
C SER A 245 -34.73 50.74 20.26
N ALA A 246 -34.96 51.74 21.11
CA ALA A 246 -35.53 51.54 22.42
C ALA A 246 -37.02 51.87 22.34
N ALA A 247 -37.84 50.88 21.97
CA ALA A 247 -39.27 50.72 22.32
C ALA A 247 -39.99 49.79 21.32
N LYS A 248 -39.88 48.48 21.52
CA LYS A 248 -41.03 47.59 21.67
C LYS A 248 -40.59 46.22 22.18
#